data_AF-A0A4X1TWM7-F1
#
_entry.id   AF-A0A4X1TWM7-F1
#
_cell.length_a   1.000
_cell.length_b   1.000
_cell.length_c   1.000
_cell.angle_alpha   90.00
_cell.angle_beta   90.00
_cell.angle_gamma   90.00
#
_symmetry.space_group_name_H-M   'P 1'
#
loop_
_entity.id
_entity.type
_entity.pdbx_description
1 polymer ?
#
loop_
_entity_poly.entity_id
_entity_poly.type
_entity_poly.pdbx_seq_one_letter_code
_entity_poly.pdbx_strand_id
1 'polypeptide(L)'
;MAFFEPKMREILEQNCTRDEDCNFFDCFSKCDLQVHRCGAQRANSNLQVVCDKIFRHWFSSAPSSPAISLPLRLQLREAVQECAAPGTQAAAPRVFWKLRHLLQAALRELQEEDQ
;
A
#
# COMPACT_ATOMS: atom_id res chain seq x y z
N MET A 1 18.28 7.84 -10.79
CA MET A 1 19.57 7.45 -10.17
C MET A 1 19.51 5.96 -9.88
N ALA A 2 20.56 5.18 -10.16
CA ALA A 2 20.64 3.77 -9.79
C ALA A 2 21.51 3.64 -8.52
N PHE A 3 20.97 3.02 -7.46
CA PHE A 3 21.73 2.71 -6.26
C PHE A 3 22.30 1.30 -6.39
N PHE A 4 23.62 1.18 -6.31
CA PHE A 4 24.30 -0.11 -6.23
C PHE A 4 24.13 -0.71 -4.83
N GLU A 5 24.06 -2.03 -4.77
CA GLU A 5 23.81 -2.85 -3.56
C GLU A 5 24.55 -2.39 -2.28
N PRO A 6 25.86 -2.08 -2.30
CA PRO A 6 26.56 -1.63 -1.08
C PRO A 6 26.06 -0.29 -0.57
N LYS A 7 25.75 0.65 -1.47
CA LYS A 7 25.24 1.99 -1.11
C LYS A 7 23.81 1.91 -0.60
N MET A 8 23.04 0.94 -1.09
CA MET A 8 21.67 0.70 -0.63
C MET A 8 21.65 0.10 0.79
N ARG A 9 22.58 -0.81 1.10
CA ARG A 9 22.71 -1.38 2.45
C ARG A 9 23.10 -0.33 3.49
N GLU A 10 24.04 0.55 3.15
CA GLU A 10 24.45 1.66 4.01
C GLU A 10 23.27 2.63 4.32
N ILE A 11 22.36 2.82 3.36
CA ILE A 11 21.15 3.63 3.57
C ILE A 11 20.11 2.90 4.43
N LEU A 12 20.06 1.58 4.38
CA LEU A 12 19.11 0.77 5.15
C LEU A 12 19.58 0.48 6.58
N GLU A 13 20.88 0.61 6.88
CA GLU A 13 21.49 0.37 8.21
C GLU A 13 21.84 1.68 8.94
N GLN A 14 21.00 2.71 8.77
CA GLN A 14 21.18 4.01 9.42
C GLN A 14 20.77 4.00 10.90
N ASN A 15 21.25 4.99 11.64
CA ASN A 15 20.85 5.19 13.03
C ASN A 15 19.42 5.75 13.09
N CYS A 16 18.63 5.32 14.06
CA CYS A 16 17.23 5.70 14.19
C CYS A 16 16.81 5.93 15.65
N THR A 17 15.76 6.73 15.81
CA THR A 17 15.07 7.00 17.08
C THR A 17 13.64 6.48 17.08
N ARG A 18 13.05 6.29 15.90
CA ARG A 18 11.69 5.81 15.68
C ARG A 18 11.61 5.03 14.37
N ASP A 19 10.56 4.23 14.19
CA ASP A 19 10.36 3.42 12.98
C ASP A 19 10.31 4.27 11.71
N GLU A 20 9.80 5.50 11.79
CA GLU A 20 9.69 6.38 10.63
C GLU A 20 11.04 6.82 10.05
N ASP A 21 12.10 6.82 10.88
CA ASP A 21 13.46 7.13 10.45
C ASP A 21 14.01 6.04 9.51
N CYS A 22 13.40 4.85 9.53
CA CYS A 22 13.79 3.68 8.73
C CYS A 22 12.98 3.53 7.44
N ASN A 23 12.24 4.55 7.04
CA ASN A 23 11.49 4.54 5.79
C ASN A 23 12.37 4.98 4.61
N PHE A 24 12.51 4.12 3.62
CA PHE A 24 13.24 4.41 2.40
C PHE A 24 12.35 4.22 1.17
N PHE A 25 11.95 5.34 0.54
CA PHE A 25 10.95 5.36 -0.53
C PHE A 25 9.67 4.58 -0.15
N ASP A 26 9.42 3.46 -0.81
CA ASP A 26 8.25 2.59 -0.60
C ASP A 26 8.58 1.36 0.26
N CYS A 27 9.80 1.26 0.78
CA CYS A 27 10.22 0.22 1.71
C CYS A 27 10.20 0.77 3.13
N PHE A 28 9.39 0.16 4.00
CA PHE A 28 9.35 0.49 5.41
C PHE A 28 10.10 -0.58 6.19
N SER A 29 10.92 -0.17 7.14
CA SER A 29 11.64 -1.03 8.06
C SER A 29 11.36 -0.60 9.50
N LYS A 30 11.79 -1.40 10.47
CA LYS A 30 11.67 -1.06 11.89
C LYS A 30 12.99 -0.58 12.47
N CYS A 31 12.89 0.34 13.42
CA CYS A 31 14.00 0.75 14.25
C CYS A 31 14.19 -0.26 15.38
N ASP A 32 15.37 -0.85 15.47
CA ASP A 32 15.76 -1.57 16.68
C ASP A 32 16.26 -0.56 17.72
N LEU A 33 15.40 -0.26 18.70
CA LEU A 33 15.68 0.70 19.76
C LEU A 33 16.76 0.22 20.76
N GLN A 34 17.13 -1.07 20.75
CA GLN A 34 18.22 -1.56 21.60
C GLN A 34 19.58 -1.16 21.05
N VAL A 35 19.73 -1.22 19.72
CA VAL A 35 20.99 -0.87 19.02
C VAL A 35 20.91 0.49 18.31
N HIS A 36 19.76 1.17 18.38
CA HIS A 36 19.46 2.42 17.69
C HIS A 36 19.73 2.38 16.18
N ARG A 37 19.39 1.27 15.52
CA ARG A 37 19.65 1.06 14.09
C ARG A 37 18.46 0.47 13.35
N CYS A 38 18.33 0.86 12.09
CA CYS A 38 17.30 0.35 11.20
C CYS A 38 17.58 -1.11 10.82
N GLY A 39 16.51 -1.89 10.77
CA GLY A 39 16.56 -3.26 10.26
C GLY A 39 16.61 -3.31 8.74
N ALA A 40 17.40 -4.22 8.19
CA ALA A 40 17.42 -4.51 6.75
C ALA A 40 16.15 -5.25 6.25
N GLN A 41 15.31 -5.72 7.17
CA GLN A 41 14.09 -6.46 6.84
C GLN A 41 12.92 -5.52 6.57
N ARG A 42 12.29 -5.73 5.41
CA ARG A 42 11.12 -4.96 4.97
C ARG A 42 9.88 -5.34 5.77
N ALA A 43 9.20 -4.34 6.31
CA ALA A 43 7.99 -4.43 7.12
C ALA A 43 6.69 -4.14 6.34
N ASN A 44 6.75 -3.93 5.02
CA ASN A 44 5.57 -3.76 4.18
C ASN A 44 5.64 -4.61 2.90
N SER A 45 4.49 -4.86 2.29
CA SER A 45 4.37 -5.62 1.03
C SER A 45 4.20 -4.70 -0.18
N ASN A 46 4.46 -5.22 -1.38
CA ASN A 46 4.15 -4.51 -2.62
C ASN A 46 2.67 -4.15 -2.73
N LEU A 47 1.78 -5.02 -2.25
CA LEU A 47 0.35 -4.77 -2.25
C LEU A 47 -0.02 -3.56 -1.38
N GLN A 48 0.55 -3.45 -0.18
CA GLN A 48 0.38 -2.28 0.69
C GLN A 48 0.83 -0.99 -0.01
N VAL A 49 1.98 -1.02 -0.69
CA VAL A 49 2.50 0.14 -1.44
C VAL A 49 1.53 0.55 -2.56
N VAL A 50 1.06 -0.41 -3.37
CA VAL A 50 0.09 -0.13 -4.45
C VAL A 50 -1.21 0.44 -3.88
N CYS A 51 -1.70 -0.13 -2.79
CA CYS A 51 -2.91 0.35 -2.13
C CYS A 51 -2.75 1.75 -1.58
N ASP A 52 -1.62 2.09 -0.96
CA ASP A 52 -1.37 3.40 -0.37
C ASP A 52 -1.08 4.48 -1.42
N LYS A 53 -0.20 4.18 -2.40
CA LYS A 53 0.27 5.17 -3.38
C LYS A 53 -0.65 5.37 -4.57
N ILE A 54 -1.38 4.33 -4.99
CA ILE A 54 -2.20 4.37 -6.21
C ILE A 54 -3.68 4.35 -5.83
N PHE A 55 -4.15 3.26 -5.24
CA PHE A 55 -5.59 3.06 -5.05
C PHE A 55 -6.18 4.03 -4.03
N ARG A 56 -5.46 4.37 -2.95
CA ARG A 56 -5.97 5.32 -1.95
C ARG A 56 -6.30 6.66 -2.60
N HIS A 57 -5.47 7.16 -3.51
CA HIS A 57 -5.76 8.40 -4.22
C HIS A 57 -6.98 8.26 -5.15
N TRP A 58 -7.02 7.19 -5.95
CA TRP A 58 -8.13 6.96 -6.89
C TRP A 58 -9.49 6.80 -6.21
N PHE A 59 -9.54 6.13 -5.06
CA PHE A 59 -10.80 5.86 -4.37
C PHE A 59 -11.11 6.81 -3.19
N SER A 60 -10.20 7.74 -2.84
CA SER A 60 -10.47 8.75 -1.79
C SER A 60 -10.85 10.12 -2.33
N SER A 61 -10.37 10.49 -3.52
CA SER A 61 -10.38 11.89 -3.99
C SER A 61 -10.86 12.08 -5.42
N ALA A 62 -10.91 11.03 -6.25
CA ALA A 62 -11.47 11.19 -7.58
C ALA A 62 -12.99 11.37 -7.47
N PRO A 63 -13.64 12.18 -8.33
CA PRO A 63 -15.01 11.91 -8.69
C PRO A 63 -14.97 10.52 -9.34
N SER A 64 -15.14 9.50 -8.52
CA SER A 64 -15.40 8.14 -8.97
C SER A 64 -16.41 8.24 -10.10
N SER A 65 -16.11 7.65 -11.25
CA SER A 65 -17.00 7.71 -12.42
C SER A 65 -18.45 7.51 -11.95
N PRO A 66 -19.41 8.36 -12.36
CA PRO A 66 -20.80 8.22 -11.94
C PRO A 66 -21.36 6.83 -12.25
N ALA A 67 -20.78 6.17 -13.25
CA ALA A 67 -20.96 4.76 -13.62
C ALA A 67 -20.82 3.78 -12.45
N ILE A 68 -19.92 4.05 -11.49
CA ILE A 68 -19.70 3.13 -10.36
C ILE A 68 -20.76 3.37 -9.30
N SER A 69 -21.48 2.33 -8.91
CA SER A 69 -22.52 2.38 -7.89
C SER A 69 -21.95 2.85 -6.54
N LEU A 70 -22.73 3.67 -5.81
CA LEU A 70 -22.31 4.20 -4.51
C LEU A 70 -21.91 3.11 -3.50
N PRO A 71 -22.65 1.99 -3.37
CA PRO A 71 -22.26 0.91 -2.46
C PRO A 71 -20.89 0.30 -2.81
N LEU A 72 -20.61 0.10 -4.10
CA LEU A 72 -19.34 -0.47 -4.55
C LEU A 72 -18.17 0.48 -4.29
N ARG A 73 -18.37 1.79 -4.47
CA ARG A 73 -17.38 2.82 -4.14
C ARG A 73 -17.00 2.83 -2.66
N LEU A 74 -17.99 2.73 -1.78
CA LEU A 74 -17.75 2.67 -0.33
C LEU A 74 -16.94 1.42 0.05
N GLN A 75 -17.30 0.25 -0.51
CA GLN A 75 -16.58 -1.00 -0.27
C GLN A 75 -15.14 -0.95 -0.79
N LEU A 76 -14.91 -0.37 -1.98
CA LEU A 76 -13.56 -0.15 -2.52
C LEU A 76 -12.73 0.74 -1.61
N ARG A 77 -13.30 1.87 -1.14
CA ARG A 77 -12.61 2.78 -0.23
C ARG A 77 -12.18 2.09 1.05
N GLU A 78 -13.09 1.34 1.68
CA GLU A 78 -12.80 0.58 2.90
C GLU A 78 -11.73 -0.49 2.68
N ALA A 79 -11.86 -1.28 1.60
CA ALA A 79 -10.90 -2.32 1.26
C ALA A 79 -9.49 -1.75 0.99
N VAL A 80 -9.40 -0.58 0.37
CA VAL A 80 -8.14 0.10 0.10
C VAL A 80 -7.52 0.67 1.38
N GLN A 81 -8.33 1.18 2.31
CA GLN A 81 -7.86 1.61 3.62
C GLN A 81 -7.30 0.42 4.43
N GLU A 82 -8.03 -0.70 4.47
CA GLU A 82 -7.58 -1.96 5.09
C GLU A 82 -6.26 -2.44 4.47
N CYS A 83 -6.16 -2.38 3.13
CA CYS A 83 -4.98 -2.80 2.40
C CYS A 83 -3.74 -1.95 2.64
N ALA A 84 -3.91 -0.63 2.75
CA ALA A 84 -2.81 0.30 2.98
C ALA A 84 -2.39 0.40 4.47
N ALA A 85 -3.13 -0.24 5.39
CA ALA A 85 -2.82 -0.17 6.81
C ALA A 85 -1.51 -0.93 7.15
N PRO A 86 -0.68 -0.38 8.05
CA PRO A 86 0.52 -1.06 8.52
C PRO A 86 0.17 -2.32 9.34
N GLY A 87 1.02 -3.35 9.29
CA GLY A 87 0.84 -4.57 10.09
C GLY A 87 -0.15 -5.59 9.55
N THR A 88 -0.79 -5.35 8.40
CA THR A 88 -1.77 -6.27 7.78
C THR A 88 -1.15 -7.40 6.95
N GLN A 89 0.15 -7.67 7.09
CA GLN A 89 0.87 -8.68 6.29
C GLN A 89 0.23 -10.07 6.40
N ALA A 90 -0.23 -10.47 7.59
CA ALA A 90 -0.92 -11.74 7.81
C ALA A 90 -2.31 -11.79 7.12
N ALA A 91 -2.96 -10.64 6.95
CA ALA A 91 -4.24 -10.52 6.26
C ALA A 91 -4.09 -10.30 4.74
N ALA A 92 -2.87 -10.16 4.23
CA ALA A 92 -2.60 -9.80 2.85
C ALA A 92 -3.32 -10.70 1.81
N PRO A 93 -3.38 -12.05 1.97
CA PRO A 93 -4.11 -12.89 1.02
C PRO A 93 -5.61 -12.57 0.99
N ARG A 94 -6.24 -12.39 2.16
CA ARG A 94 -7.67 -12.09 2.27
C ARG A 94 -7.99 -10.75 1.62
N VAL A 95 -7.20 -9.72 1.95
CA VAL A 95 -7.39 -8.36 1.44
C VAL A 95 -7.17 -8.31 -0.07
N PHE A 96 -6.18 -9.05 -0.59
CA PHE A 96 -5.95 -9.18 -2.03
C PHE A 96 -7.19 -9.70 -2.77
N TRP A 97 -7.79 -10.80 -2.30
CA TRP A 97 -8.98 -11.36 -2.94
C TRP A 97 -10.19 -10.44 -2.86
N LYS A 98 -10.40 -9.78 -1.70
CA LYS A 98 -11.44 -8.76 -1.52
C LYS A 98 -11.29 -7.62 -2.53
N LEU A 99 -10.09 -7.04 -2.64
CA LEU A 99 -9.80 -5.98 -3.61
C LEU A 99 -9.99 -6.43 -5.04
N ARG A 100 -9.47 -7.61 -5.42
CA ARG A 100 -9.60 -8.16 -6.77
C ARG A 100 -11.06 -8.30 -7.17
N HIS A 101 -11.90 -8.82 -6.27
CA HIS A 101 -13.33 -8.99 -6.53
C HIS A 101 -14.03 -7.64 -6.74
N LEU A 102 -13.77 -6.66 -5.87
CA LEU A 102 -14.37 -5.33 -5.97
C LEU A 102 -13.92 -4.56 -7.23
N LEU A 103 -12.63 -4.66 -7.59
CA LEU A 103 -12.09 -4.06 -8.82
C LEU A 103 -12.71 -4.68 -10.08
N GLN A 104 -12.95 -6.00 -10.07
CA GLN A 104 -13.65 -6.67 -11.17
C GLN A 104 -15.10 -6.23 -11.28
N ALA A 105 -15.80 -6.03 -10.16
CA ALA A 105 -17.16 -5.50 -10.18
C ALA A 105 -17.20 -4.06 -10.75
N ALA A 106 -16.24 -3.21 -10.34
CA ALA A 106 -16.18 -1.83 -10.81
C ALA A 106 -15.84 -1.76 -12.31
N LEU A 107 -14.97 -2.65 -12.78
CA LEU A 107 -14.66 -2.76 -14.21
C LEU A 107 -15.90 -3.11 -15.04
N ARG A 108 -16.79 -3.98 -14.53
CA ARG A 108 -18.05 -4.32 -15.23
C ARG A 108 -19.00 -3.14 -15.31
N GLU A 109 -19.22 -2.43 -14.20
CA GLU A 109 -20.08 -1.23 -14.18
C GLU A 109 -19.54 -0.14 -15.14
N LEU A 110 -18.22 0.02 -15.23
CA LEU A 110 -17.60 0.93 -16.20
C LEU A 110 -17.81 0.50 -17.65
N GLN A 111 -17.72 -0.80 -17.94
CA GLN A 111 -17.90 -1.35 -19.29
C GLN A 111 -19.36 -1.28 -19.78
N GLU A 112 -20.32 -1.33 -18.86
CA GLU A 112 -21.75 -1.22 -19.17
C GLU A 112 -22.15 0.21 -19.54
N GLU A 113 -21.43 1.23 -19.06
CA GLU A 113 -21.71 2.64 -19.39
C GLU A 113 -21.07 3.11 -20.70
N ASP A 114 -20.04 2.43 -21.18
CA ASP A 114 -19.42 2.68 -22.49
C ASP A 114 -20.20 2.04 -23.67
N GLN A 115 -21.31 1.34 -23.40
CA GLN A 115 -22.21 0.71 -24.40
C GLN A 115 -23.46 1.55 -24.66
#